data_AF-A0A5J4RRV1-F1
#
_entry.id   AF-A0A5J4RRV1-F1
#
_cell.length_a   1.000
_cell.length_b   1.000
_cell.length_c   1.000
_cell.angle_alpha   90.00
_cell.angle_beta   90.00
_cell.angle_gamma   90.00
#
_symmetry.space_group_name_H-M   'P 1'
#
loop_
_entity.id
_entity.type
_entity.pdbx_description
1 polymer ?
#
loop_
_entity_poly.entity_id
_entity_poly.type
_entity_poly.pdbx_seq_one_letter_code
_entity_poly.pdbx_strand_id
1 'polypeptide(L)'
;MDFMGKCDPYVVFKLGADESKQTSVAHNTSNYDYIGEQFELLYIPNKMKERKEIDIEVWDYDRIASNDLIGAGIVEILPIFEREIYNEVFIYKKKDTEGYNHSQSKLSLKQRQEQEKNCGKVCFSLMYISEEKYIQDKIDEENKKKQKEQEQKQKELDQNPKDDDEKKKKDKKRKKKDDKQKDFDYFDPLKVQGRELDESEYVIGVVRVKVLD
;
A
#
# COMPACT_ATOMS: atom_id res chain seq x y z
N MET A 1 9.10 -24.57 -17.61
CA MET A 1 7.76 -24.52 -16.99
C MET A 1 7.36 -25.94 -16.67
N ASP A 2 7.41 -26.28 -15.38
CA ASP A 2 7.21 -27.63 -14.91
C ASP A 2 5.78 -28.10 -15.18
N PHE A 3 5.69 -29.29 -15.77
CA PHE A 3 4.49 -29.89 -16.33
C PHE A 3 3.52 -30.44 -15.26
N MET A 4 3.69 -30.03 -13.98
CA MET A 4 2.98 -30.60 -12.82
C MET A 4 2.58 -29.55 -11.75
N GLY A 5 1.97 -28.45 -12.18
CA GLY A 5 0.68 -28.00 -11.60
C GLY A 5 0.65 -27.36 -10.20
N LYS A 6 1.72 -26.73 -9.72
CA LYS A 6 1.70 -25.97 -8.46
C LYS A 6 2.46 -24.64 -8.63
N CYS A 7 1.74 -23.53 -8.68
CA CYS A 7 2.32 -22.19 -8.57
C CYS A 7 2.07 -21.67 -7.16
N ASP A 8 3.02 -20.93 -6.61
CA ASP A 8 2.92 -20.15 -5.39
C ASP A 8 2.89 -18.64 -5.77
N PRO A 9 1.80 -18.14 -6.39
CA PRO A 9 1.81 -16.80 -6.97
C PRO A 9 1.84 -15.72 -5.88
N TYR A 10 2.42 -14.57 -6.21
CA TYR A 10 2.25 -13.30 -5.48
C TYR A 10 2.25 -12.13 -6.47
N VAL A 11 1.60 -11.04 -6.07
CA VAL A 11 1.46 -9.83 -6.89
C VAL A 11 2.36 -8.74 -6.33
N VAL A 12 3.13 -8.10 -7.20
CA VAL A 12 3.96 -6.94 -6.88
C VAL A 12 3.38 -5.72 -7.58
N PHE A 13 3.04 -4.70 -6.79
CA PHE A 13 2.67 -3.37 -7.27
C PHE A 13 3.90 -2.47 -7.20
N LYS A 14 4.32 -1.91 -8.34
CA LYS A 14 5.45 -0.99 -8.42
C LYS A 14 4.99 0.36 -8.91
N LEU A 15 5.58 1.39 -8.32
CA LEU A 15 5.28 2.77 -8.59
C LEU A 15 6.61 3.50 -8.81
N GLY A 16 7.02 3.63 -10.06
CA GLY A 16 8.36 4.14 -10.38
C GLY A 16 9.46 3.11 -10.11
N ALA A 17 10.70 3.57 -9.88
CA ALA A 17 11.85 2.68 -9.77
C ALA A 17 12.00 2.02 -8.39
N ASP A 18 11.68 2.74 -7.32
CA ASP A 18 12.08 2.36 -5.96
C ASP A 18 10.91 2.17 -4.98
N GLU A 19 9.67 2.34 -5.44
CA GLU A 19 8.49 2.12 -4.62
C GLU A 19 7.77 0.87 -5.08
N SER A 20 7.76 -0.15 -4.22
CA SER A 20 7.07 -1.41 -4.51
C SER A 20 6.50 -2.04 -3.25
N LYS A 21 5.33 -2.66 -3.38
CA LYS A 21 4.68 -3.46 -2.34
C LYS A 21 4.24 -4.77 -2.96
N GLN A 22 4.22 -5.83 -2.16
CA GLN A 22 3.83 -7.15 -2.63
C GLN A 22 2.79 -7.77 -1.71
N THR A 23 1.94 -8.63 -2.28
CA THR A 23 0.99 -9.44 -1.52
C THR A 23 1.70 -10.52 -0.71
N SER A 24 0.93 -11.19 0.15
CA SER A 24 1.33 -12.51 0.63
C SER A 24 1.55 -13.48 -0.53
N VAL A 25 2.31 -14.55 -0.27
CA VAL A 25 2.54 -15.62 -1.23
C VAL A 25 1.40 -16.62 -1.09
N ALA A 26 0.61 -16.78 -2.14
CA ALA A 26 -0.37 -17.85 -2.20
C ALA A 26 0.34 -19.19 -2.35
N HIS A 27 -0.26 -20.27 -1.85
CA HIS A 27 0.38 -21.58 -1.85
C HIS A 27 -0.39 -22.56 -2.73
N ASN A 28 0.31 -23.13 -3.72
CA ASN A 28 -0.15 -24.21 -4.56
C ASN A 28 -1.51 -23.92 -5.20
N THR A 29 -1.63 -22.77 -5.85
CA THR A 29 -2.86 -22.32 -6.49
C THR A 29 -2.60 -21.47 -7.72
N SER A 30 -3.54 -21.48 -8.66
CA SER A 30 -3.53 -20.59 -9.82
C SER A 30 -4.61 -19.49 -9.73
N ASN A 31 -5.49 -19.56 -8.73
CA ASN A 31 -6.48 -18.53 -8.42
C ASN A 31 -6.48 -18.30 -6.90
N TYR A 32 -6.25 -17.07 -6.48
CA TYR A 32 -6.16 -16.74 -5.07
C TYR A 32 -6.69 -15.35 -4.79
N ASP A 33 -7.46 -15.24 -3.73
CA ASP A 33 -8.12 -14.01 -3.34
C ASP A 33 -7.34 -13.41 -2.18
N TYR A 34 -6.55 -12.37 -2.44
CA TYR A 34 -5.77 -11.65 -1.41
C TYR A 34 -6.64 -10.65 -0.63
N ILE A 35 -7.89 -11.04 -0.33
CA ILE A 35 -8.90 -10.16 0.25
C ILE A 35 -8.43 -9.61 1.59
N GLY A 36 -8.49 -8.28 1.70
CA GLY A 36 -8.14 -7.57 2.93
C GLY A 36 -6.68 -7.10 2.97
N GLU A 37 -5.86 -7.49 2.00
CA GLU A 37 -4.53 -6.92 1.84
C GLU A 37 -4.63 -5.51 1.24
N GLN A 38 -4.02 -4.55 1.94
CA GLN A 38 -3.99 -3.16 1.55
C GLN A 38 -2.56 -2.63 1.62
N PHE A 39 -2.15 -1.93 0.56
CA PHE A 39 -0.83 -1.37 0.41
C PHE A 39 -0.92 0.13 0.16
N GLU A 40 0.02 0.86 0.73
CA GLU A 40 0.19 2.30 0.54
C GLU A 40 1.56 2.52 -0.11
N LEU A 41 1.56 2.99 -1.35
CA LEU A 41 2.75 3.32 -2.13
C LEU A 41 2.95 4.83 -2.15
N LEU A 42 4.14 5.32 -1.80
CA LEU A 42 4.43 6.76 -1.80
C LEU A 42 4.57 7.30 -3.23
N TYR A 43 3.81 8.34 -3.55
CA TYR A 43 3.97 9.05 -4.81
C TYR A 43 5.09 10.10 -4.68
N ILE A 44 6.30 9.74 -5.13
CA ILE A 44 7.49 10.60 -5.20
C ILE A 44 7.72 11.01 -6.66
N PRO A 45 7.35 12.23 -7.11
CA PRO A 45 7.38 12.62 -8.52
C PRO A 45 8.74 12.42 -9.20
N ASN A 46 9.82 12.74 -8.49
CA ASN A 46 11.18 12.65 -9.00
C ASN A 46 11.61 11.20 -9.31
N LYS A 47 11.02 10.22 -8.60
CA LYS A 47 11.24 8.78 -8.85
C LYS A 47 10.31 8.20 -9.92
N MET A 48 9.20 8.88 -10.20
CA MET A 48 8.26 8.45 -11.25
C MET A 48 8.73 8.81 -12.66
N LYS A 49 9.61 9.82 -12.80
CA LYS A 49 9.91 10.44 -14.10
C LYS A 49 8.62 10.89 -14.81
N GLU A 50 7.72 11.56 -14.08
CA GLU A 50 6.40 12.03 -14.54
C GLU A 50 5.38 10.93 -14.89
N ARG A 51 5.71 9.65 -14.69
CA ARG A 51 4.75 8.56 -14.91
C ARG A 51 3.63 8.59 -13.89
N LYS A 52 2.42 8.31 -14.37
CA LYS A 52 1.20 8.19 -13.56
C LYS A 52 0.64 6.79 -13.73
N GLU A 53 1.50 5.80 -13.59
CA GLU A 53 1.18 4.40 -13.86
C GLU A 53 1.74 3.54 -12.73
N ILE A 54 1.07 2.42 -12.46
CA ILE A 54 1.54 1.35 -11.59
C ILE A 54 1.81 0.13 -12.47
N ASP A 55 3.02 -0.41 -12.35
CA ASP A 55 3.36 -1.71 -12.90
C ASP A 55 2.87 -2.79 -11.95
N ILE A 56 2.20 -3.79 -12.49
CA ILE A 56 1.68 -4.95 -11.77
C ILE A 56 2.43 -6.16 -12.31
N GLU A 57 3.14 -6.86 -11.45
CA GLU A 57 3.86 -8.06 -11.81
C GLU A 57 3.33 -9.24 -10.99
N VAL A 58 3.08 -10.36 -11.64
CA VAL A 58 2.73 -11.61 -10.98
C VAL A 58 3.92 -12.55 -11.08
N TRP A 59 4.36 -13.03 -9.93
CA TRP A 59 5.53 -13.87 -9.78
C TRP A 59 5.15 -15.19 -9.14
N ASP A 60 5.85 -16.26 -9.52
CA ASP A 60 5.80 -17.56 -8.88
C ASP A 60 6.93 -17.63 -7.85
N TYR A 61 6.59 -17.89 -6.60
CA TYR A 61 7.59 -18.01 -5.54
C TYR A 61 8.23 -19.39 -5.54
N ASP A 62 9.56 -19.43 -5.70
CA ASP A 62 10.33 -20.66 -5.65
C ASP A 62 11.11 -20.76 -4.35
N ARG A 63 10.95 -21.88 -3.65
CA ARG A 63 11.64 -22.13 -2.36
C ARG A 63 13.15 -22.33 -2.52
N ILE A 64 13.57 -22.84 -3.68
CA ILE A 64 14.93 -23.30 -3.93
C ILE A 64 15.58 -22.51 -5.07
N ALA A 65 14.82 -22.18 -6.11
CA ALA A 65 15.28 -21.43 -7.27
C ALA A 65 14.99 -19.92 -7.11
N SER A 66 15.33 -19.14 -8.15
CA SER A 66 14.86 -17.75 -8.25
C SER A 66 13.40 -17.75 -8.66
N ASN A 67 12.64 -16.79 -8.14
CA ASN A 67 11.23 -16.62 -8.48
C ASN A 67 11.04 -16.38 -9.98
N ASP A 68 10.05 -17.04 -10.56
CA ASP A 68 9.72 -16.94 -11.99
C ASP A 68 8.66 -15.86 -12.23
N LEU A 69 8.93 -14.93 -13.15
CA LEU A 69 7.92 -13.94 -13.56
C LEU A 69 6.84 -14.64 -14.41
N ILE A 70 5.61 -14.70 -13.89
CA ILE A 70 4.45 -15.23 -14.62
C ILE A 70 4.00 -14.23 -15.69
N GLY A 71 3.96 -12.95 -15.36
CA GLY A 71 3.70 -11.87 -16.32
C GLY A 71 3.53 -10.50 -15.68
N ALA A 72 3.27 -9.50 -16.52
CA ALA A 72 3.10 -8.12 -16.09
C ALA A 72 1.91 -7.40 -16.77
N GLY A 73 1.46 -6.32 -16.15
CA GLY A 73 0.46 -5.38 -16.64
C GLY A 73 0.72 -3.98 -16.11
N ILE A 74 0.02 -2.98 -16.66
CA ILE A 74 0.08 -1.59 -16.23
C ILE A 74 -1.34 -1.08 -15.99
N VAL A 75 -1.50 -0.23 -14.98
CA VAL A 75 -2.69 0.59 -14.78
C VAL A 75 -2.30 2.07 -14.63
N GLU A 76 -3.11 2.98 -15.17
CA GLU A 76 -2.95 4.41 -14.95
C GLU A 76 -3.54 4.84 -13.59
N ILE A 77 -2.83 5.73 -12.90
CA ILE A 77 -3.26 6.38 -11.67
C ILE A 77 -4.10 7.59 -12.08
N LEU A 78 -5.41 7.43 -11.96
CA LEU A 78 -6.34 8.50 -12.23
C LEU A 78 -6.59 9.28 -10.91
N PRO A 79 -6.26 10.58 -10.83
CA PRO A 79 -6.55 11.41 -9.67
C PRO A 79 -8.05 11.79 -9.65
N ILE A 80 -8.92 10.80 -9.52
CA ILE A 80 -10.37 11.00 -9.48
C ILE A 80 -10.80 11.22 -8.04
N PHE A 81 -10.90 12.47 -7.60
CA PHE A 81 -11.54 12.93 -6.34
C PHE A 81 -11.56 11.90 -5.19
N GLU A 82 -10.39 11.32 -4.86
CA GLU A 82 -10.23 10.38 -3.74
C GLU A 82 -11.24 9.22 -3.77
N ARG A 83 -11.63 8.78 -4.97
CA ARG A 83 -12.53 7.65 -5.17
C ARG A 83 -11.72 6.39 -5.35
N GLU A 84 -12.23 5.34 -4.74
CA GLU A 84 -11.77 3.99 -4.98
C GLU A 84 -12.24 3.54 -6.37
N ILE A 85 -11.29 3.22 -7.25
CA ILE A 85 -11.53 2.76 -8.62
C ILE A 85 -11.24 1.27 -8.68
N TYR A 86 -12.23 0.49 -9.09
CA TYR A 86 -12.02 -0.93 -9.39
C TYR A 86 -11.26 -1.09 -10.71
N ASN A 87 -10.18 -1.88 -10.68
CA ASN A 87 -9.37 -2.19 -11.85
C ASN A 87 -9.29 -3.70 -12.04
N GLU A 88 -9.52 -4.13 -13.27
CA GLU A 88 -9.22 -5.48 -13.75
C GLU A 88 -8.07 -5.36 -14.74
N VAL A 89 -6.90 -5.90 -14.37
CA VAL A 89 -5.69 -5.82 -15.21
C VAL A 89 -5.32 -7.21 -15.69
N PHE A 90 -5.27 -7.37 -17.01
CA PHE A 90 -4.78 -8.59 -17.65
C PHE A 90 -3.26 -8.66 -17.61
N ILE A 91 -2.75 -9.85 -17.35
CA ILE A 91 -1.33 -10.13 -17.15
C ILE A 91 -0.79 -10.90 -18.36
N TYR A 92 0.31 -10.40 -18.93
CA TYR A 92 0.91 -10.96 -20.13
C TYR A 92 2.34 -11.46 -19.86
N LYS A 93 2.67 -12.62 -20.44
CA LYS A 93 4.02 -13.20 -20.35
C LYS A 93 5.02 -12.31 -21.07
N LYS A 94 6.04 -11.85 -20.34
CA LYS A 94 7.17 -11.13 -20.93
C LYS A 94 7.97 -12.12 -21.78
N LYS A 95 7.93 -11.99 -23.12
CA LYS A 95 8.84 -12.75 -23.98
C LYS A 95 10.26 -12.20 -23.79
N ASP A 96 11.20 -13.10 -23.60
CA ASP A 96 12.61 -12.78 -23.42
C ASP A 96 13.10 -11.86 -24.54
N THR A 97 13.70 -10.74 -24.13
CA THR A 97 14.43 -9.78 -24.99
C THR A 97 13.54 -8.93 -25.92
N GLU A 98 13.46 -7.63 -25.55
CA GLU A 98 12.80 -6.54 -26.29
C GLU A 98 11.26 -6.53 -26.31
N GLY A 99 10.65 -5.87 -25.31
CA GLY A 99 9.34 -5.25 -25.51
C GLY A 99 8.31 -5.35 -24.40
N TYR A 100 8.63 -4.91 -23.18
CA TYR A 100 7.66 -4.06 -22.47
C TYR A 100 8.17 -2.63 -22.56
N ASN A 101 8.25 -2.14 -23.80
CA ASN A 101 8.56 -0.74 -24.05
C ASN A 101 7.28 0.03 -23.70
N HIS A 102 7.42 0.98 -22.78
CA HIS A 102 6.41 1.96 -22.37
C HIS A 102 5.74 2.71 -23.55
N SER A 103 6.22 2.55 -24.79
CA SER A 103 5.54 2.97 -26.04
C SER A 103 4.34 2.09 -26.46
N GLN A 104 4.19 0.88 -25.92
CA GLN A 104 3.07 -0.02 -26.22
C GLN A 104 1.78 0.34 -25.46
N SER A 105 1.82 1.31 -24.53
CA SER A 105 0.62 1.94 -23.97
C SER A 105 -0.26 2.61 -25.04
N LYS A 106 0.31 2.94 -26.21
CA LYS A 106 -0.42 3.46 -27.38
C LYS A 106 -1.01 2.40 -28.32
N LEU A 107 -0.73 1.11 -28.13
CA LEU A 107 -1.38 0.07 -28.92
C LEU A 107 -2.81 -0.14 -28.44
N SER A 108 -3.74 -0.19 -29.39
CA SER A 108 -5.14 -0.42 -29.11
C SER A 108 -5.33 -1.73 -28.34
N LEU A 109 -6.26 -1.78 -27.39
CA LEU A 109 -6.59 -2.98 -26.62
C LEU A 109 -6.79 -4.24 -27.49
N LYS A 110 -7.28 -4.07 -28.73
CA LYS A 110 -7.43 -5.14 -29.72
C LYS A 110 -6.09 -5.72 -30.21
N GLN A 111 -5.07 -4.90 -30.41
CA GLN A 111 -3.74 -5.37 -30.82
C GLN A 111 -3.01 -6.11 -29.70
N ARG A 112 -3.28 -5.76 -28.42
CA ARG A 112 -2.76 -6.48 -27.25
C ARG A 112 -3.40 -7.87 -27.10
N GLN A 113 -4.71 -7.98 -27.37
CA GLN A 113 -5.45 -9.25 -27.32
C GLN A 113 -5.03 -10.25 -28.40
N GLU A 114 -4.54 -9.78 -29.55
CA GLU A 114 -4.19 -10.64 -30.70
C GLU A 114 -2.76 -11.21 -30.66
N GLN A 115 -1.84 -10.68 -29.83
CA GLN A 115 -0.41 -11.00 -29.92
C GLN A 115 0.17 -11.82 -28.74
N GLU A 116 -0.53 -11.89 -27.59
CA GLU A 116 0.03 -12.49 -26.37
C GLU A 116 -0.95 -13.46 -25.69
N LYS A 117 -0.45 -14.62 -25.23
CA LYS A 117 -1.23 -15.53 -24.39
C LYS A 117 -1.43 -14.86 -23.03
N ASN A 118 -2.65 -14.40 -22.77
CA ASN A 118 -3.09 -13.95 -21.44
C ASN A 118 -2.76 -15.04 -20.40
N CYS A 119 -2.08 -14.65 -19.32
CA CYS A 119 -1.63 -15.56 -18.26
C CYS A 119 -2.43 -15.42 -16.97
N GLY A 120 -3.37 -14.49 -16.92
CA GLY A 120 -4.25 -14.27 -15.77
C GLY A 120 -4.75 -12.83 -15.72
N LYS A 121 -5.50 -12.53 -14.67
CA LYS A 121 -5.92 -11.17 -14.36
C LYS A 121 -5.72 -10.90 -12.87
N VAL A 122 -5.52 -9.65 -12.53
CA VAL A 122 -5.45 -9.17 -11.15
C VAL A 122 -6.57 -8.14 -10.95
N CYS A 123 -7.40 -8.38 -9.94
CA CYS A 123 -8.49 -7.51 -9.54
C CYS A 123 -8.09 -6.75 -8.27
N PHE A 124 -8.15 -5.43 -8.31
CA PHE A 124 -7.83 -4.60 -7.16
C PHE A 124 -8.52 -3.26 -7.27
N SER A 125 -8.71 -2.61 -6.14
CA SER A 125 -9.09 -1.21 -6.12
C SER A 125 -7.87 -0.31 -5.94
N LEU A 126 -7.93 0.84 -6.61
CA LEU A 126 -6.90 1.85 -6.59
C LEU A 126 -7.49 3.19 -6.17
N MET A 127 -6.80 3.89 -5.26
CA MET A 127 -7.18 5.24 -4.84
C MET A 127 -5.94 6.11 -4.67
N TYR A 128 -5.95 7.28 -5.30
CA TYR A 128 -4.98 8.33 -5.03
C TYR A 128 -5.47 9.21 -3.88
N ILE A 129 -4.60 9.40 -2.88
CA ILE A 129 -4.82 10.27 -1.73
C ILE A 129 -3.76 11.37 -1.78
N SER A 130 -4.16 12.63 -1.70
CA SER A 130 -3.19 13.73 -1.61
C SER A 130 -2.39 13.65 -0.31
N GLU A 131 -1.18 14.22 -0.31
CA GLU A 131 -0.33 14.29 0.88
C GLU A 131 -1.08 14.93 2.07
N GLU A 132 -1.71 16.08 1.84
CA GLU A 132 -2.46 16.82 2.86
C GLU A 132 -3.56 15.97 3.50
N LYS A 133 -4.36 15.28 2.67
CA LYS A 133 -5.41 14.41 3.17
C LYS A 133 -4.84 13.21 3.92
N TYR A 134 -3.76 12.61 3.40
CA TYR A 134 -3.12 11.49 4.05
C TYR A 134 -2.58 11.86 5.44
N ILE A 135 -1.95 13.04 5.58
CA ILE A 135 -1.54 13.59 6.88
C ILE A 135 -2.74 13.72 7.81
N GLN A 136 -3.82 14.35 7.34
CA GLN A 136 -5.02 14.59 8.13
C GLN A 136 -5.67 13.29 8.62
N ASP A 137 -5.85 12.32 7.71
CA ASP A 137 -6.45 11.02 8.03
C ASP A 137 -5.66 10.29 9.14
N LYS A 138 -4.33 10.36 9.10
CA LYS A 138 -3.49 9.71 10.10
C LYS A 138 -3.49 10.42 11.45
N ILE A 139 -3.49 11.76 11.46
CA ILE A 139 -3.67 12.55 12.69
C ILE A 139 -5.01 12.18 13.34
N ASP A 140 -6.08 12.08 12.55
CA ASP A 140 -7.41 11.72 13.03
C ASP A 140 -7.46 10.28 13.57
N GLU A 141 -6.79 9.33 12.91
CA GLU A 141 -6.63 7.96 13.41
C GLU A 141 -5.92 7.91 14.76
N GLU A 142 -4.84 8.68 14.93
CA GLU A 142 -4.08 8.74 16.17
C GLU A 142 -4.89 9.37 17.31
N ASN A 143 -5.60 10.46 17.02
CA ASN A 143 -6.49 11.12 17.97
C ASN A 143 -7.62 10.18 18.43
N LYS A 144 -8.23 9.42 17.51
CA LYS A 144 -9.24 8.40 17.83
C LYS A 144 -8.68 7.29 18.72
N LYS A 145 -7.44 6.84 18.48
CA LYS A 145 -6.76 5.85 19.33
C LYS A 145 -6.54 6.39 20.75
N LYS A 146 -6.02 7.61 20.88
CA LYS A 146 -5.80 8.30 22.17
C LYS A 146 -7.11 8.45 22.94
N GLN A 147 -8.21 8.84 22.28
CA GLN A 147 -9.53 8.94 22.90
C GLN A 147 -10.04 7.58 23.41
N LYS A 148 -9.97 6.53 22.58
CA LYS A 148 -10.39 5.17 22.98
C LYS A 148 -9.60 4.65 24.19
N GLU A 149 -8.29 4.90 24.24
CA GLU A 149 -7.47 4.54 25.40
C GLU A 149 -7.85 5.32 26.66
N GLN A 150 -8.17 6.61 26.54
CA GLN A 150 -8.62 7.41 27.67
C GLN A 150 -9.96 6.92 28.21
N GLU A 151 -10.91 6.58 27.33
CA GLU A 151 -12.20 5.99 27.72
C GLU A 151 -12.04 4.63 28.40
N GLN A 152 -11.16 3.76 27.89
CA GLN A 152 -10.87 2.48 28.53
C GLN A 152 -10.28 2.66 29.93
N LYS A 153 -9.29 3.55 30.07
CA LYS A 153 -8.69 3.89 31.38
C LYS A 153 -9.72 4.47 32.35
N GLN A 154 -10.66 5.29 31.86
CA GLN A 154 -11.73 5.84 32.68
C GLN A 154 -12.70 4.75 33.15
N LYS A 155 -13.13 3.84 32.25
CA LYS A 155 -13.99 2.70 32.61
C LYS A 155 -13.34 1.77 33.63
N GLU A 156 -12.03 1.51 33.52
CA GLU A 156 -11.28 0.73 34.51
C GLU A 156 -11.21 1.42 35.88
N LEU A 157 -11.03 2.74 35.90
CA LEU A 157 -11.03 3.56 37.13
C LEU A 157 -12.40 3.58 37.81
N ASP A 158 -13.49 3.62 37.04
CA ASP A 158 -14.86 3.63 37.57
C ASP A 158 -15.29 2.25 38.10
N GLN A 159 -14.73 1.16 37.55
CA GLN A 159 -15.00 -0.21 38.00
C GLN A 159 -14.21 -0.64 39.25
N ASN A 160 -13.12 0.07 39.59
CA ASN A 160 -12.27 -0.28 40.74
C ASN A 160 -11.90 0.96 41.58
N PRO A 161 -12.86 1.50 42.36
CA PRO A 161 -12.63 2.69 43.19
C PRO A 161 -11.75 2.33 44.39
N LYS A 162 -10.43 2.49 44.27
CA LYS A 162 -9.49 2.47 45.41
C LYS A 162 -8.88 3.86 45.64
N ASP A 163 -9.12 4.37 46.85
CA ASP A 163 -8.56 5.50 47.61
C ASP A 163 -8.19 6.81 46.87
N ASP A 164 -8.95 7.85 47.18
CA ASP A 164 -8.90 9.22 46.64
C ASP A 164 -7.55 9.95 46.75
N ASP A 165 -6.62 9.47 47.58
CA ASP A 165 -5.33 10.13 47.80
C ASP A 165 -4.27 9.82 46.72
N GLU A 166 -4.37 8.70 46.00
CA GLU A 166 -3.50 8.46 44.82
C GLU A 166 -3.95 9.25 43.58
N LYS A 167 -5.25 9.55 43.47
CA LYS A 167 -5.88 10.23 42.33
C LYS A 167 -5.27 11.63 42.11
N LYS A 168 -5.15 12.42 43.20
CA LYS A 168 -4.56 13.77 43.17
C LYS A 168 -3.07 13.80 42.78
N LYS A 169 -2.31 12.73 43.06
CA LYS A 169 -0.89 12.61 42.65
C LYS A 169 -0.73 12.20 41.19
N LYS A 170 -1.62 11.35 40.66
CA LYS A 170 -1.63 10.95 39.24
C LYS A 170 -2.07 12.10 38.33
N ASP A 171 -3.05 12.91 38.73
CA ASP A 171 -3.53 14.03 37.92
C ASP A 171 -2.52 15.18 37.78
N LYS A 172 -1.73 15.47 38.83
CA LYS A 172 -0.60 16.44 38.74
C LYS A 172 0.54 15.94 37.85
N LYS A 173 0.76 14.63 37.75
CA LYS A 173 1.75 14.04 36.81
C LYS A 173 1.25 14.02 35.37
N ARG A 174 -0.06 13.85 35.13
CA ARG A 174 -0.68 13.95 33.80
C ARG A 174 -0.55 15.36 33.21
N LYS A 175 -0.94 16.40 33.95
CA LYS A 175 -0.79 17.80 33.51
C LYS A 175 0.65 18.21 33.15
N LYS A 176 1.66 17.69 33.87
CA LYS A 176 3.08 17.94 33.56
C LYS A 176 3.63 17.17 32.35
N LYS A 177 2.98 16.07 31.95
CA LYS A 177 3.31 15.34 30.71
C LYS A 177 2.65 16.00 29.50
N ASP A 178 1.40 16.44 29.65
CA ASP A 178 0.64 17.09 28.57
C ASP A 178 1.28 18.42 28.13
N ASP A 179 1.86 19.20 29.05
CA ASP A 179 2.60 20.42 28.70
C ASP A 179 3.99 20.18 28.08
N LYS A 180 4.57 18.98 28.22
CA LYS A 180 5.81 18.58 27.51
C LYS A 180 5.56 17.92 26.16
N GLN A 181 4.30 17.60 25.84
CA GLN A 181 3.91 16.96 24.59
C GLN A 181 3.71 17.99 23.45
N LYS A 182 3.70 19.29 23.75
CA LYS A 182 3.43 20.36 22.77
C LYS A 182 4.55 20.63 21.77
N ASP A 183 5.73 20.04 21.96
CA ASP A 183 6.87 20.19 21.04
C ASP A 183 6.98 19.05 20.00
N PHE A 184 6.04 18.11 19.92
CA PHE A 184 6.22 16.86 19.14
C PHE A 184 5.07 16.38 18.25
N ASP A 185 4.10 17.22 17.89
CA ASP A 185 2.96 16.78 17.04
C ASP A 185 3.09 17.21 15.57
N TYR A 186 4.31 17.28 15.02
CA TYR A 186 4.45 17.24 13.55
C TYR A 186 4.32 15.78 13.12
N PHE A 187 3.11 15.39 12.70
CA PHE A 187 2.88 14.10 12.05
C PHE A 187 3.65 14.08 10.73
N ASP A 188 4.78 13.40 10.72
CA ASP A 188 5.60 13.16 9.54
C ASP A 188 5.21 11.80 8.94
N PRO A 189 4.40 11.75 7.86
CA PRO A 189 3.89 10.51 7.32
C PRO A 189 4.99 9.60 6.75
N LEU A 190 6.13 10.19 6.39
CA LEU A 190 7.30 9.48 5.84
C LEU A 190 8.00 8.67 6.93
N LYS A 191 8.15 9.27 8.12
CA LYS A 191 8.65 8.57 9.31
C LYS A 191 7.72 7.44 9.74
N VAL A 192 6.41 7.58 9.54
CA VAL A 192 5.42 6.53 9.85
C VAL A 192 5.54 5.32 8.91
N GLN A 193 5.98 5.51 7.67
CA GLN A 193 6.36 4.40 6.79
C GLN A 193 7.82 3.92 7.00
N GLY A 194 8.54 4.49 7.97
CA GLY A 194 9.92 4.12 8.30
C GLY A 194 10.94 4.52 7.24
N ARG A 195 10.62 5.47 6.35
CA ARG A 195 11.48 5.88 5.23
C ARG A 195 12.12 7.23 5.52
N GLU A 196 13.45 7.27 5.49
CA GLU A 196 14.18 8.52 5.36
C GLU A 196 14.19 8.90 3.86
N LEU A 197 13.71 10.11 3.54
CA LEU A 197 13.80 10.66 2.20
C LEU A 197 15.12 11.40 2.03
N ASP A 198 15.73 11.27 0.85
CA ASP A 198 16.81 12.14 0.43
C ASP A 198 16.34 13.60 0.32
N GLU A 199 17.27 14.57 0.45
CA GLU A 199 16.94 16.02 0.44
C GLU A 199 16.18 16.49 -0.82
N SER A 200 16.28 15.74 -1.91
CA SER A 200 15.61 16.04 -3.18
C SER A 200 14.27 15.33 -3.36
N GLU A 201 13.88 14.46 -2.43
CA GLU A 201 12.65 13.68 -2.49
C GLU A 201 11.54 14.38 -1.72
N TYR A 202 10.37 14.46 -2.35
CA TYR A 202 9.15 14.93 -1.73
C TYR A 202 7.98 14.04 -2.18
N VAL A 203 7.01 13.85 -1.29
CA VAL A 203 5.81 13.07 -1.56
C VAL A 203 4.68 14.04 -1.88
N ILE A 204 3.90 13.77 -2.93
CA ILE A 204 2.70 14.58 -3.26
C ILE A 204 1.40 13.83 -2.96
N GLY A 205 1.50 12.55 -2.64
CA GLY A 205 0.36 11.72 -2.34
C GLY A 205 0.73 10.28 -2.07
N VAL A 206 -0.29 9.49 -1.73
CA VAL A 206 -0.18 8.06 -1.47
C VAL A 206 -1.16 7.35 -2.38
N VAL A 207 -0.66 6.31 -3.04
CA VAL A 207 -1.47 5.42 -3.85
C VAL A 207 -1.82 4.20 -3.01
N ARG A 208 -3.10 4.10 -2.66
CA ARG A 208 -3.64 2.98 -1.91
C ARG A 208 -4.15 1.91 -2.88
N VAL A 209 -3.60 0.71 -2.75
CA VAL A 209 -4.06 -0.49 -3.44
C VAL A 209 -4.73 -1.39 -2.43
N LYS A 210 -5.92 -1.90 -2.76
CA LYS A 210 -6.60 -2.91 -1.96
C LYS A 210 -6.98 -4.07 -2.87
N VAL A 211 -6.49 -5.25 -2.55
CA VAL A 211 -6.74 -6.43 -3.39
C VAL A 211 -8.14 -6.96 -3.12
N LEU A 212 -8.82 -7.35 -4.19
CA LEU A 212 -10.20 -7.80 -4.20
C LEU A 212 -10.28 -9.26 -4.68
N ASP A 213 -11.47 -9.83 -4.51
CA ASP A 213 -11.92 -11.09 -5.12
C ASP A 213 -11.97 -10.97 -6.67
#